data_AF-A0A0M4DBW3-F1
#
_entry.id   AF-A0A0M4DBW3-F1
#
_cell.length_a   1.000
_cell.length_b   1.000
_cell.length_c   1.000
_cell.angle_alpha   90.00
_cell.angle_beta   90.00
_cell.angle_gamma   90.00
#
_symmetry.space_group_name_H-M   'P 1'
#
loop_
_entity.id
_entity.type
_entity.pdbx_description
1 polymer ?
#
loop_
_entity_poly.entity_id
_entity_poly.type
_entity_poly.pdbx_seq_one_letter_code
_entity_poly.pdbx_strand_id
1 'polypeptide(L)'
;MGRRSPLAHAPRFTARAVRQVVINTEVKAVSGPIVLATDASVAADRVGSGYVATSGQTGLRAHEYPGHLVRSRSRVVVTELRAVHQGLRAVLHAHPGRAVEVRVDNTQALSYLARWRRGSTDMPEGYGTRLRSQGRRPSLLQLQMLVEYTPSLTFVHEKAHAGHPLNEAADSLAKLGLRCVRGTVPKEELPRLVPVWAAGALAEYRRGRAA
;
A
#
# COMPACT_ATOMS: atom_id res chain seq x y z
N MET A 1 12.42 -30.08 -44.41
CA MET A 1 11.96 -30.66 -43.12
C MET A 1 12.56 -29.86 -41.98
N GLY A 2 11.77 -29.01 -41.31
CA GLY A 2 12.24 -28.21 -40.16
C GLY A 2 11.41 -28.55 -38.93
N ARG A 3 11.96 -29.39 -38.03
CA ARG A 3 11.32 -29.70 -36.74
C ARG A 3 11.52 -28.51 -35.81
N ARG A 4 10.44 -27.80 -35.46
CA ARG A 4 10.44 -26.83 -34.36
C ARG A 4 10.28 -27.57 -33.05
N SER A 5 11.20 -27.37 -32.11
CA SER A 5 11.19 -27.94 -30.76
C SER A 5 9.93 -27.54 -29.98
N PRO A 6 9.22 -28.49 -29.33
CA PRO A 6 8.04 -28.20 -28.52
C PRO A 6 8.45 -28.04 -27.05
N LEU A 7 9.22 -27.00 -26.70
CA LEU A 7 9.54 -26.71 -25.31
C LEU A 7 9.54 -25.20 -25.06
N ALA A 8 8.44 -24.75 -24.45
CA ALA A 8 8.32 -23.62 -23.52
C ALA A 8 6.92 -22.98 -23.65
N HIS A 9 5.90 -23.68 -23.18
CA HIS A 9 4.72 -22.99 -22.64
C HIS A 9 4.63 -23.42 -21.19
N ALA A 10 5.08 -22.53 -20.29
CA ALA A 10 4.73 -22.63 -18.88
C ALA A 10 3.21 -22.78 -18.78
N PRO A 11 2.68 -23.66 -17.93
CA PRO A 11 1.24 -23.84 -17.79
C PRO A 11 0.61 -22.49 -17.49
N ARG A 12 -0.24 -22.01 -18.40
CA ARG A 12 -1.14 -20.90 -18.13
C ARG A 12 -2.13 -21.42 -17.11
N PHE A 13 -1.82 -21.22 -15.83
CA PHE A 13 -2.80 -21.39 -14.78
C PHE A 13 -3.98 -20.49 -15.11
N THR A 14 -5.08 -21.06 -15.59
CA THR A 14 -6.37 -20.39 -15.71
C THR A 14 -7.00 -20.33 -14.32
N ALA A 15 -6.30 -19.67 -13.39
CA ALA A 15 -6.88 -19.29 -12.12
C ALA A 15 -7.99 -18.29 -12.43
N ARG A 16 -9.20 -18.54 -11.94
CA ARG A 16 -10.33 -17.61 -12.00
C ARG A 16 -9.82 -16.22 -11.59
N ALA A 17 -9.99 -15.21 -12.45
CA ALA A 17 -9.38 -13.90 -12.25
C ALA A 17 -9.76 -13.34 -10.88
N VAL A 18 -8.76 -13.15 -10.02
CA VAL A 18 -8.94 -12.59 -8.68
C VAL A 18 -9.24 -11.10 -8.85
N ARG A 19 -10.50 -10.70 -8.70
CA ARG A 19 -10.93 -9.29 -8.84
C ARG A 19 -10.35 -8.38 -7.76
N GLN A 20 -10.08 -8.95 -6.58
CA GLN A 20 -9.50 -8.23 -5.45
C GLN A 20 -8.74 -9.19 -4.53
N VAL A 21 -7.65 -8.70 -3.97
CA VAL A 21 -6.91 -9.35 -2.89
C VAL A 21 -6.58 -8.34 -1.80
N VAL A 22 -6.59 -8.81 -0.55
CA VAL A 22 -6.15 -8.06 0.63
C VAL A 22 -5.43 -9.04 1.53
N ILE A 23 -4.23 -8.68 1.96
CA ILE A 23 -3.46 -9.40 2.98
C ILE A 23 -3.03 -8.36 4.01
N ASN A 24 -3.31 -8.64 5.27
CA ASN A 24 -2.70 -7.94 6.39
C ASN A 24 -2.14 -9.03 7.31
N THR A 25 -0.92 -8.85 7.76
CA THR A 25 -0.21 -9.81 8.59
C THR A 25 0.78 -9.08 9.47
N GLU A 26 1.48 -9.84 10.31
CA GLU A 26 2.45 -9.32 11.25
C GLU A 26 3.75 -10.14 11.14
N VAL A 27 4.87 -9.44 11.21
CA VAL A 27 6.20 -10.01 11.29
C VAL A 27 6.91 -9.48 12.54
N LYS A 28 8.05 -10.07 12.89
CA LYS A 28 8.83 -9.64 14.05
C LYS A 28 9.18 -8.14 13.96
N ALA A 29 8.70 -7.38 14.94
CA ALA A 29 8.95 -5.95 15.05
C ALA A 29 10.44 -5.62 15.26
N VAL A 30 10.81 -4.40 14.92
CA VAL A 30 12.10 -3.77 15.23
C VAL A 30 11.88 -2.78 16.37
N SER A 31 12.75 -2.81 17.37
CA SER A 31 12.70 -1.88 18.49
C SER A 31 12.92 -0.44 18.04
N GLY A 32 12.15 0.51 18.59
CA GLY A 32 12.32 1.94 18.35
C GLY A 32 11.02 2.66 17.98
N PRO A 33 11.12 3.84 17.35
CA PRO A 33 9.96 4.56 16.83
C PRO A 33 9.17 3.76 15.79
N ILE A 34 7.86 3.99 15.72
CA ILE A 34 7.02 3.38 14.69
C ILE A 34 7.17 4.21 13.41
N VAL A 35 7.75 3.58 12.39
CA VAL A 35 7.85 4.11 11.04
C VAL A 35 6.98 3.23 10.14
N LEU A 36 6.05 3.85 9.42
CA LEU A 36 5.17 3.22 8.45
C LEU A 36 5.55 3.71 7.05
N ALA A 37 6.06 2.82 6.21
CA ALA A 37 6.26 3.11 4.79
C ALA A 37 5.08 2.55 3.98
N THR A 38 4.61 3.34 3.00
CA THR A 38 3.52 2.95 2.12
C THR A 38 3.82 3.32 0.69
N ASP A 39 3.38 2.49 -0.25
CA ASP A 39 3.48 2.78 -1.68
C ASP A 39 2.27 2.21 -2.44
N ALA A 40 2.03 2.73 -3.63
CA ALA A 40 1.01 2.29 -4.54
C ALA A 40 1.52 2.05 -5.96
N SER A 41 0.91 1.07 -6.61
CA SER A 41 1.19 0.75 -8.00
C SER A 41 -0.10 0.80 -8.81
N VAL A 42 -0.10 1.55 -9.91
CA VAL A 42 -1.27 1.78 -10.75
C VAL A 42 -1.05 1.21 -12.15
N ALA A 43 -1.92 0.31 -12.58
CA ALA A 43 -1.96 -0.24 -13.92
C ALA A 43 -3.09 0.40 -14.76
N ALA A 44 -3.28 -0.07 -16.00
CA ALA A 44 -4.35 0.41 -16.87
C ALA A 44 -5.74 0.33 -16.22
N ASP A 45 -6.10 -0.82 -15.64
CA ASP A 45 -7.43 -1.15 -15.12
C ASP A 45 -7.40 -1.68 -13.68
N ARG A 46 -6.25 -1.63 -13.01
CA ARG A 46 -6.03 -2.24 -11.69
C ARG A 46 -5.13 -1.34 -10.86
N VAL A 47 -5.24 -1.47 -9.55
CA VAL A 47 -4.34 -0.78 -8.61
C VAL A 47 -3.92 -1.74 -7.50
N GLY A 48 -2.70 -1.55 -7.00
CA GLY A 48 -2.12 -2.21 -5.85
C GLY A 48 -1.64 -1.17 -4.84
N SER A 49 -1.63 -1.53 -3.57
CA SER A 49 -1.06 -0.76 -2.47
C SER A 49 -0.35 -1.71 -1.51
N GLY A 50 0.77 -1.28 -0.95
CA GLY A 50 1.56 -2.03 0.01
C GLY A 50 1.97 -1.16 1.20
N TYR A 51 2.20 -1.79 2.35
CA TYR A 51 2.76 -1.10 3.52
C TYR A 51 3.62 -2.04 4.37
N VAL A 52 4.60 -1.44 5.04
CA VAL A 52 5.46 -2.09 6.04
C VAL A 52 5.68 -1.13 7.20
N ALA A 53 5.47 -1.59 8.44
CA ALA A 53 5.72 -0.83 9.65
C ALA A 53 6.84 -1.47 10.49
N THR A 54 7.66 -0.65 11.14
CA THR A 54 8.69 -1.13 12.08
C THR A 54 8.11 -1.87 13.29
N SER A 55 6.85 -1.61 13.61
CA SER A 55 6.08 -2.32 14.63
C SER A 55 5.61 -3.72 14.19
N GLY A 56 5.93 -4.16 12.97
CA GLY A 56 5.68 -5.51 12.47
C GLY A 56 4.45 -5.64 11.59
N GLN A 57 3.50 -4.68 11.63
CA GLN A 57 2.32 -4.72 10.76
C GLN A 57 2.72 -4.50 9.30
N THR A 58 2.24 -5.36 8.42
CA THR A 58 2.51 -5.29 6.98
C THR A 58 1.33 -5.84 6.18
N GLY A 59 1.20 -5.39 4.93
CA GLY A 59 0.16 -5.92 4.09
C GLY A 59 0.16 -5.34 2.69
N LEU A 60 -0.76 -5.88 1.88
CA LEU A 60 -1.05 -5.40 0.55
C LEU A 60 -2.55 -5.43 0.28
N ARG A 61 -2.96 -4.64 -0.72
CA ARG A 61 -4.29 -4.71 -1.31
C ARG A 61 -4.17 -4.45 -2.79
N ALA A 62 -4.84 -5.25 -3.61
CA ALA A 62 -4.98 -4.96 -5.03
C ALA A 62 -6.38 -5.30 -5.53
N HIS A 63 -6.84 -4.57 -6.54
CA HIS A 63 -8.17 -4.76 -7.11
C HIS A 63 -8.27 -4.15 -8.50
N GLU A 64 -9.27 -4.61 -9.26
CA GLU A 64 -9.76 -3.92 -10.45
C GLU A 64 -10.26 -2.51 -10.08
N TYR A 65 -9.89 -1.54 -10.91
CA TYR A 65 -10.30 -0.15 -10.76
C TYR A 65 -11.52 0.10 -11.64
N PRO A 66 -12.60 0.71 -11.12
CA PRO A 66 -13.81 0.95 -11.92
C PRO A 66 -13.50 1.74 -13.20
N GLY A 67 -13.97 1.25 -14.35
CA GLY A 67 -13.64 1.82 -15.67
C GLY A 67 -13.94 3.31 -15.81
N HIS A 68 -15.04 3.80 -15.22
CA HIS A 68 -15.38 5.23 -15.22
C HIS A 68 -14.42 6.11 -14.41
N LEU A 69 -13.61 5.53 -13.51
CA LEU A 69 -12.59 6.22 -12.72
C LEU A 69 -11.16 6.01 -13.27
N VAL A 70 -10.97 5.12 -14.25
CA VAL A 70 -9.65 4.80 -14.82
C VAL A 70 -8.97 6.02 -15.44
N ARG A 71 -9.75 6.95 -16.02
CA ARG A 71 -9.23 8.17 -16.66
C ARG A 71 -8.95 9.32 -15.69
N SER A 72 -9.26 9.17 -14.40
CA SER A 72 -9.01 10.23 -13.42
C SER A 72 -7.50 10.45 -13.26
N ARG A 73 -7.06 11.70 -13.46
CA ARG A 73 -5.68 12.12 -13.19
C ARG A 73 -5.32 11.93 -11.71
N SER A 74 -6.30 11.93 -10.82
CA SER A 74 -6.12 11.72 -9.38
C SER A 74 -6.01 10.26 -8.96
N ARG A 75 -6.09 9.29 -9.89
CA ARG A 75 -6.07 7.87 -9.55
C ARG A 75 -4.81 7.45 -8.78
N VAL A 76 -3.65 7.98 -9.16
CA VAL A 76 -2.37 7.70 -8.48
C VAL A 76 -2.45 8.19 -7.04
N VAL A 77 -2.64 9.50 -6.83
CA VAL A 77 -2.72 10.11 -5.49
C VAL A 77 -3.82 9.48 -4.61
N VAL A 78 -4.98 9.11 -5.18
CA VAL A 78 -6.04 8.41 -4.43
C VAL A 78 -5.59 7.01 -3.98
N THR A 79 -4.79 6.32 -4.78
CA THR A 79 -4.27 4.99 -4.43
C THR A 79 -3.17 5.08 -3.38
N GLU A 80 -2.28 6.07 -3.49
CA GLU A 80 -1.29 6.40 -2.44
C GLU A 80 -1.96 6.66 -1.09
N LEU A 81 -2.94 7.56 -1.07
CA LEU A 81 -3.69 7.88 0.15
C LEU A 81 -4.44 6.64 0.69
N ARG A 82 -4.88 5.72 -0.17
CA ARG A 82 -5.47 4.45 0.30
C ARG A 82 -4.42 3.51 0.90
N ALA A 83 -3.18 3.51 0.41
CA ALA A 83 -2.07 2.76 1.01
C ALA A 83 -1.80 3.27 2.43
N VAL A 84 -1.68 4.60 2.58
CA VAL A 84 -1.55 5.27 3.89
C VAL A 84 -2.68 4.90 4.83
N HIS A 85 -3.93 4.98 4.36
CA HIS A 85 -5.10 4.61 5.15
C HIS A 85 -5.07 3.15 5.62
N GLN A 86 -4.68 2.23 4.74
CA GLN A 86 -4.59 0.81 5.09
C GLN A 86 -3.53 0.57 6.17
N GLY A 87 -2.32 1.12 5.98
CA GLY A 87 -1.23 0.94 6.93
C GLY A 87 -1.52 1.58 8.29
N LEU A 88 -2.01 2.83 8.31
CA LEU A 88 -2.36 3.53 9.55
C LEU A 88 -3.43 2.79 10.35
N ARG A 89 -4.47 2.24 9.68
CA ARG A 89 -5.49 1.46 10.37
C ARG A 89 -4.92 0.23 11.07
N ALA A 90 -3.97 -0.46 10.44
CA ALA A 90 -3.33 -1.63 11.05
C ALA A 90 -2.46 -1.23 12.25
N VAL A 91 -1.61 -0.22 12.06
CA VAL A 91 -0.66 0.25 13.09
C VAL A 91 -1.39 0.85 14.29
N LEU A 92 -2.34 1.76 14.08
CA LEU A 92 -3.04 2.44 15.18
C LEU A 92 -3.99 1.50 15.94
N HIS A 93 -4.47 0.44 15.29
CA HIS A 93 -5.23 -0.61 15.98
C HIS A 93 -4.33 -1.43 16.92
N ALA A 94 -3.14 -1.81 16.47
CA ALA A 94 -2.19 -2.58 17.28
C ALA A 94 -1.48 -1.73 18.36
N HIS A 95 -1.29 -0.44 18.08
CA HIS A 95 -0.51 0.48 18.91
C HIS A 95 -1.25 1.81 19.14
N PRO A 96 -2.40 1.78 19.83
CA PRO A 96 -3.19 2.98 20.08
C PRO A 96 -2.39 4.02 20.85
N GLY A 97 -2.52 5.29 20.46
CA GLY A 97 -1.87 6.44 21.11
C GLY A 97 -0.37 6.59 20.87
N ARG A 98 0.29 5.63 20.19
CA ARG A 98 1.71 5.74 19.85
C ARG A 98 1.92 6.74 18.70
N ALA A 99 3.04 7.46 18.74
CA ALA A 99 3.47 8.28 17.62
C ALA A 99 3.90 7.42 16.44
N VAL A 100 3.52 7.84 15.23
CA VAL A 100 3.79 7.13 13.97
C VAL A 100 4.33 8.13 12.95
N GLU A 101 5.52 7.85 12.43
CA GLU A 101 6.08 8.53 11.26
C GLU A 101 5.64 7.79 10.01
N VAL A 102 4.88 8.46 9.15
CA VAL A 102 4.42 7.91 7.87
C VAL A 102 5.31 8.42 6.75
N ARG A 103 5.91 7.50 6.00
CA ARG A 103 6.78 7.78 4.87
C ARG A 103 6.06 7.47 3.57
N VAL A 104 6.05 8.46 2.69
CA VAL A 104 5.35 8.43 1.41
C VAL A 104 6.27 9.08 0.38
N ASP A 105 6.36 8.51 -0.82
CA ASP A 105 7.21 9.04 -1.89
C ASP A 105 6.47 9.98 -2.85
N ASN A 106 5.14 9.96 -2.81
CA ASN A 106 4.28 10.83 -3.59
C ASN A 106 4.05 12.20 -2.90
N THR A 107 4.62 13.25 -3.47
CA THR A 107 4.52 14.63 -2.95
C THR A 107 3.10 15.20 -2.96
N GLN A 108 2.24 14.80 -3.90
CA GLN A 108 0.84 15.22 -3.92
C GLN A 108 0.07 14.60 -2.77
N ALA A 109 0.26 13.30 -2.50
CA ALA A 109 -0.33 12.63 -1.35
C ALA A 109 0.13 13.28 -0.05
N LEU A 110 1.43 13.57 0.08
CA LEU A 110 2.01 14.27 1.22
C LEU A 110 1.37 15.65 1.44
N SER A 111 1.11 16.40 0.38
CA SER A 111 0.42 17.70 0.44
C SER A 111 -1.00 17.57 1.01
N TYR A 112 -1.78 16.56 0.59
CA TYR A 112 -3.09 16.28 1.17
C TYR A 112 -3.00 15.94 2.66
N LEU A 113 -2.09 15.04 3.05
CA LEU A 113 -1.90 14.65 4.46
C LEU A 113 -1.54 15.86 5.32
N ALA A 114 -0.62 16.72 4.85
CA ALA A 114 -0.23 17.93 5.56
C ALA A 114 -1.38 18.93 5.70
N ARG A 115 -2.23 19.09 4.66
CA ARG A 115 -3.42 19.94 4.72
C ARG A 115 -4.50 19.38 5.66
N TRP A 116 -4.76 18.08 5.62
CA TRP A 116 -5.74 17.43 6.51
C TRP A 116 -5.33 17.51 7.97
N ARG A 117 -4.02 17.41 8.27
CA ARG A 117 -3.50 17.63 9.63
C ARG A 117 -3.78 19.05 10.16
N ARG A 118 -4.03 20.02 9.27
CA ARG A 118 -4.42 21.40 9.61
C ARG A 118 -5.93 21.63 9.49
N GLY A 119 -6.75 20.58 9.41
CA GLY A 119 -8.21 20.67 9.34
C GLY A 119 -8.78 20.99 7.95
N SER A 120 -7.98 20.90 6.87
CA SER A 120 -8.55 21.00 5.52
C SER A 120 -9.48 19.82 5.24
N THR A 121 -10.52 20.08 4.45
CA THR A 121 -11.47 19.08 3.95
C THR A 121 -11.29 18.80 2.45
N ASP A 122 -10.26 19.38 1.82
CA ASP A 122 -9.99 19.24 0.39
C ASP A 122 -9.74 17.79 0.01
N MET A 123 -10.36 17.34 -1.09
CA MET A 123 -10.19 15.99 -1.61
C MET A 123 -9.45 16.02 -2.95
N PRO A 124 -8.82 14.90 -3.37
CA PRO A 124 -8.37 14.74 -4.75
C PRO A 124 -9.50 15.03 -5.74
N GLU A 125 -9.17 15.68 -6.86
CA GLU A 125 -10.14 16.06 -7.89
C GLU A 125 -10.99 14.85 -8.32
N GLY A 126 -12.30 15.06 -8.40
CA GLY A 126 -13.26 14.01 -8.77
C GLY A 126 -13.46 12.92 -7.71
N TYR A 127 -12.84 13.02 -6.52
CA TYR A 127 -13.08 12.06 -5.45
C TYR A 127 -14.46 12.30 -4.80
N GLY A 128 -15.41 11.43 -5.10
CA GLY A 128 -16.76 11.51 -4.52
C GLY A 128 -16.78 11.26 -3.01
N THR A 129 -17.32 12.21 -2.25
CA THR A 129 -17.46 12.20 -0.78
C THR A 129 -18.79 11.60 -0.29
N ARG A 130 -19.74 11.34 -1.20
CA ARG A 130 -21.01 10.69 -0.88
C ARG A 130 -20.78 9.33 -0.21
N LEU A 131 -21.68 8.97 0.71
CA LEU A 131 -21.67 7.67 1.37
C LEU A 131 -21.68 6.54 0.33
N ARG A 132 -20.97 5.47 0.66
CA ARG A 132 -20.96 4.23 -0.13
C ARG A 132 -22.19 3.39 0.23
N SER A 133 -22.34 2.25 -0.45
CA SER A 133 -23.35 1.26 -0.08
C SER A 133 -23.31 0.97 1.42
N GLN A 134 -24.50 0.78 2.01
CA GLN A 134 -24.68 0.56 3.45
C GLN A 134 -24.19 1.72 4.35
N GLY A 135 -24.21 2.96 3.84
CA GLY A 135 -23.89 4.15 4.63
C GLY A 135 -22.40 4.30 4.99
N ARG A 136 -21.52 3.48 4.41
CA ARG A 136 -20.08 3.50 4.74
C ARG A 136 -19.42 4.78 4.24
N ARG A 137 -18.67 5.47 5.11
CA ARG A 137 -17.86 6.63 4.70
C ARG A 137 -16.78 6.21 3.69
N PRO A 138 -16.52 6.98 2.62
CA PRO A 138 -15.40 6.77 1.72
C PRO A 138 -14.05 6.71 2.44
N SER A 139 -13.12 5.90 1.92
CA SER A 139 -11.82 5.67 2.56
C SER A 139 -11.00 6.93 2.80
N LEU A 140 -11.07 7.93 1.90
CA LEU A 140 -10.29 9.16 2.08
C LEU A 140 -10.95 10.13 3.06
N LEU A 141 -12.27 10.07 3.24
CA LEU A 141 -12.89 10.78 4.37
C LEU A 141 -12.47 10.15 5.71
N GLN A 142 -12.41 8.82 5.77
CA GLN A 142 -11.91 8.13 6.97
C GLN A 142 -10.45 8.50 7.26
N LEU A 143 -9.60 8.53 6.22
CA LEU A 143 -8.21 8.96 6.38
C LEU A 143 -8.09 10.43 6.77
N GLN A 144 -8.83 11.34 6.13
CA GLN A 144 -8.81 12.76 6.46
C GLN A 144 -9.11 12.98 7.94
N MET A 145 -10.18 12.37 8.46
CA MET A 145 -10.50 12.42 9.88
C MET A 145 -9.42 11.80 10.76
N LEU A 146 -8.87 10.65 10.36
CA LEU A 146 -7.80 9.99 11.10
C LEU A 146 -6.57 10.90 11.23
N VAL A 147 -6.20 11.60 10.16
CA VAL A 147 -5.07 12.51 10.12
C VAL A 147 -5.32 13.79 10.92
N GLU A 148 -6.53 14.34 10.83
CA GLU A 148 -6.94 15.53 11.57
C GLU A 148 -6.92 15.29 13.09
N TYR A 149 -7.47 14.16 13.55
CA TYR A 149 -7.66 13.88 14.97
C TYR A 149 -6.57 13.02 15.62
N THR A 150 -5.47 12.73 14.90
CA THR A 150 -4.32 12.00 15.46
C THR A 150 -3.05 12.86 15.40
N PRO A 151 -2.84 13.77 16.38
CA PRO A 151 -1.73 14.73 16.36
C PRO A 151 -0.35 14.07 16.45
N SER A 152 -0.28 12.81 16.89
CA SER A 152 0.95 12.02 16.97
C SER A 152 1.44 11.48 15.62
N LEU A 153 0.74 11.79 14.52
CA LEU A 153 1.16 11.44 13.15
C LEU A 153 2.10 12.50 12.56
N THR A 154 3.27 12.06 12.12
CA THR A 154 4.18 12.84 11.28
C THR A 154 4.22 12.26 9.87
N PHE A 155 4.46 13.12 8.88
CA PHE A 155 4.53 12.72 7.47
C PHE A 155 5.85 13.19 6.88
N VAL A 156 6.59 12.28 6.26
CA VAL A 156 7.91 12.54 5.71
C VAL A 156 7.93 12.11 4.24
N HIS A 157 8.50 12.97 3.38
CA HIS A 157 8.76 12.60 2.00
C HIS A 157 9.96 11.64 1.97
N GLU A 158 9.76 10.47 1.40
CA GLU A 158 10.86 9.53 1.14
C GLU A 158 11.13 9.48 -0.36
N LYS A 159 12.38 9.68 -0.79
CA LYS A 159 12.67 9.69 -2.23
C LYS A 159 12.50 8.28 -2.80
N ALA A 160 11.68 8.16 -3.84
CA ALA A 160 11.51 6.89 -4.54
C ALA A 160 12.87 6.36 -5.06
N HIS A 161 13.06 5.04 -4.94
CA HIS A 161 14.25 4.33 -5.43
C HIS A 161 15.59 4.83 -4.87
N ALA A 162 15.62 5.30 -3.62
CA ALA A 162 16.82 5.80 -2.96
C ALA A 162 17.49 4.80 -2.01
N GLY A 163 17.18 3.50 -2.11
CA GLY A 163 17.77 2.47 -1.22
C GLY A 163 17.12 2.43 0.15
N HIS A 164 15.85 2.85 0.28
CA HIS A 164 15.14 2.83 1.56
C HIS A 164 14.38 1.50 1.71
N PRO A 165 14.81 0.59 2.61
CA PRO A 165 14.33 -0.79 2.60
C PRO A 165 12.82 -0.91 2.84
N LEU A 166 12.24 -0.05 3.69
CA LEU A 166 10.81 -0.08 4.00
C LEU A 166 9.95 0.33 2.80
N ASN A 167 10.33 1.40 2.09
CA ASN A 167 9.60 1.86 0.92
C ASN A 167 9.75 0.90 -0.27
N GLU A 168 10.95 0.35 -0.49
CA GLU A 168 11.15 -0.66 -1.54
C GLU A 168 10.35 -1.94 -1.30
N ALA A 169 10.18 -2.34 -0.03
CA ALA A 169 9.28 -3.43 0.32
C ALA A 169 7.82 -3.07 0.11
N ALA A 170 7.39 -1.85 0.47
CA ALA A 170 6.03 -1.38 0.22
C ALA A 170 5.71 -1.37 -1.29
N ASP A 171 6.62 -0.90 -2.14
CA ASP A 171 6.54 -0.94 -3.61
C ASP A 171 6.43 -2.37 -4.13
N SER A 172 7.33 -3.23 -3.65
CA SER A 172 7.32 -4.65 -4.01
C SER A 172 5.98 -5.31 -3.66
N LEU A 173 5.45 -5.05 -2.47
CA LEU A 173 4.14 -5.54 -2.03
C LEU A 173 2.99 -5.01 -2.90
N ALA A 174 3.00 -3.72 -3.27
CA ALA A 174 2.01 -3.15 -4.17
C ALA A 174 2.03 -3.85 -5.56
N LYS A 175 3.24 -4.06 -6.11
CA LYS A 175 3.46 -4.79 -7.38
C LYS A 175 3.07 -6.27 -7.29
N LEU A 176 3.33 -6.93 -6.16
CA LEU A 176 2.91 -8.31 -5.91
C LEU A 176 1.39 -8.45 -5.91
N GLY A 177 0.69 -7.51 -5.26
CA GLY A 177 -0.77 -7.43 -5.32
C GLY A 177 -1.28 -7.34 -6.76
N LEU A 178 -0.68 -6.47 -7.58
CA LEU A 178 -1.02 -6.36 -9.01
C LEU A 178 -0.75 -7.65 -9.78
N ARG A 179 0.38 -8.31 -9.54
CA ARG A 179 0.70 -9.59 -10.17
C ARG A 179 -0.32 -10.67 -9.81
N CYS A 180 -0.84 -10.66 -8.57
CA CYS A 180 -1.89 -11.58 -8.15
C CYS A 180 -3.22 -11.33 -8.88
N VAL A 181 -3.71 -10.09 -8.90
CA VAL A 181 -4.97 -9.77 -9.61
C VAL A 181 -4.87 -9.90 -11.14
N ARG A 182 -3.65 -9.95 -11.69
CA ARG A 182 -3.37 -10.30 -13.10
C ARG A 182 -3.25 -11.81 -13.34
N GLY A 183 -3.26 -12.64 -12.30
CA GLY A 183 -3.10 -14.09 -12.40
C GLY A 183 -1.65 -14.56 -12.62
N THR A 184 -0.66 -13.67 -12.48
CA THR A 184 0.77 -14.03 -12.60
C THR A 184 1.34 -14.61 -11.30
N VAL A 185 0.70 -14.34 -10.16
CA VAL A 185 1.05 -14.92 -8.85
C VAL A 185 -0.23 -15.50 -8.22
N PRO A 186 -0.24 -16.78 -7.81
CA PRO A 186 -1.38 -17.37 -7.11
C PRO A 186 -1.67 -16.62 -5.81
N LYS A 187 -2.95 -16.46 -5.45
CA LYS A 187 -3.34 -15.77 -4.21
C LYS A 187 -2.83 -16.51 -2.97
N GLU A 188 -2.73 -17.83 -3.08
CA GLU A 188 -2.34 -18.78 -2.05
C GLU A 188 -0.87 -18.61 -1.65
N GLU A 189 -0.04 -18.03 -2.54
CA GLU A 189 1.37 -17.71 -2.25
C GLU A 189 1.53 -16.44 -1.41
N LEU A 190 0.54 -15.54 -1.40
CA LEU A 190 0.70 -14.24 -0.73
C LEU A 190 0.90 -14.34 0.78
N PRO A 191 0.19 -15.20 1.55
CA PRO A 191 0.46 -15.38 2.97
C PRO A 191 1.90 -15.82 3.27
N ARG A 192 2.58 -16.46 2.30
CA ARG A 192 4.00 -16.84 2.43
C ARG A 192 4.94 -15.73 2.00
N LEU A 193 4.65 -15.06 0.88
CA LEU A 193 5.54 -14.05 0.29
C LEU A 193 5.56 -12.73 1.06
N VAL A 194 4.39 -12.27 1.54
CA VAL A 194 4.27 -10.96 2.22
C VAL A 194 5.14 -10.90 3.49
N PRO A 195 5.08 -11.88 4.42
CA PRO A 195 5.94 -11.88 5.59
C PRO A 195 7.44 -11.93 5.26
N VAL A 196 7.83 -12.70 4.24
CA VAL A 196 9.26 -12.87 3.87
C VAL A 196 9.86 -11.54 3.42
N TRP A 197 9.16 -10.79 2.56
CA TRP A 197 9.66 -9.50 2.08
C TRP A 197 9.66 -8.44 3.18
N ALA A 198 8.61 -8.39 4.00
CA ALA A 198 8.56 -7.45 5.12
C ALA A 198 9.65 -7.73 6.16
N ALA A 199 9.88 -8.99 6.53
CA ALA A 199 10.92 -9.38 7.47
C ALA A 199 12.34 -9.05 6.95
N GLY A 200 12.58 -9.26 5.66
CA GLY A 200 13.85 -8.90 5.01
C GLY A 200 14.12 -7.38 5.10
N ALA A 201 13.13 -6.57 4.74
CA ALA A 201 13.24 -5.11 4.79
C ALA A 201 13.41 -4.56 6.21
N LEU A 202 12.70 -5.14 7.19
CA LEU A 202 12.88 -4.78 8.60
C LEU A 202 14.27 -5.13 9.12
N ALA A 203 14.81 -6.28 8.72
CA ALA A 203 16.17 -6.67 9.08
C ALA A 203 17.21 -5.71 8.49
N GLU A 204 17.01 -5.25 7.26
CA GLU A 204 17.87 -4.27 6.59
C GLU A 204 17.75 -2.87 7.20
N TYR A 205 16.53 -2.41 7.45
CA TYR A 205 16.27 -1.15 8.16
C TYR A 205 16.98 -1.12 9.52
N ARG A 206 16.91 -2.22 10.29
CA ARG A 206 17.60 -2.34 11.57
C ARG A 206 19.13 -2.24 11.42
N ARG A 207 19.71 -2.88 10.41
CA ARG A 207 21.16 -2.81 10.15
C ARG A 207 21.59 -1.38 9.80
N GLY A 208 20.82 -0.67 8.98
CA GLY A 208 21.10 0.71 8.59
C GLY A 208 21.00 1.74 9.73
N ARG A 209 20.39 1.40 10.87
CA ARG A 209 20.33 2.25 12.07
C ARG A 209 21.44 1.97 13.10
N ALA A 210 22.11 0.83 12.99
CA ALA A 210 23.17 0.42 13.90
C ALA A 210 24.57 0.82 13.39
N ALA A 211 24.66 1.26 12.15
CA ALA A 211 25.85 1.87 11.54
C ALA A 211 25.82 3.40 11.73
#